data_AF-B7B7E6-F1
#
_entry.id   AF-B7B7E6-F1
#
_cell.length_a   1.000
_cell.length_b   1.000
_cell.length_c   1.000
_cell.angle_alpha   90.00
_cell.angle_beta   90.00
_cell.angle_gamma   90.00
#
_symmetry.space_group_name_H-M   'P 1'
#
loop_
_entity.id
_entity.type
_entity.pdbx_description
1 polymer ?
#
loop_
_entity_poly.entity_id
_entity_poly.type
_entity_poly.pdbx_seq_one_letter_code
_entity_poly.pdbx_strand_id
1 'polypeptide(L)' 'MTYYVYNNCSHQAAYQETGAQGVSYTTGVPAMIGAKLFMQGVWKKPGVWNVEEFDPDPFMKELNEQGLPWHELFNIDLEL' A
#
# COMPACT_ATOMS: atom_id res chain seq x y z
N MET A 1 -23.95 -5.02 -0.38
CA MET A 1 -22.99 -3.91 -0.38
C MET A 1 -21.74 -4.43 -1.08
N THR A 2 -21.41 -3.87 -2.23
CA THR A 2 -20.14 -4.13 -2.93
C THR A 2 -19.13 -3.11 -2.49
N TYR A 3 -17.87 -3.53 -2.40
CA TYR A 3 -16.78 -2.68 -1.95
C TYR A 3 -15.51 -3.04 -2.71
N TYR A 4 -14.85 -2.04 -3.29
CA TYR A 4 -13.63 -2.23 -4.08
C TYR A 4 -12.56 -1.23 -3.65
N VAL A 5 -11.40 -1.77 -3.31
CA VAL A 5 -10.21 -1.01 -2.92
C VAL A 5 -9.10 -1.31 -3.92
N TYR A 6 -8.50 -0.26 -4.50
CA TYR A 6 -7.47 -0.44 -5.52
C TYR A 6 -6.45 0.70 -5.53
N ASN A 7 -5.31 0.45 -6.17
CA ASN A 7 -4.30 1.43 -6.53
C ASN A 7 -4.02 1.31 -8.04
N ASN A 8 -3.84 2.43 -8.71
CA ASN A 8 -3.32 2.49 -10.07
C ASN A 8 -1.89 3.05 -10.05
N CYS A 9 -0.94 2.35 -10.67
CA CYS A 9 0.45 2.76 -10.75
C CYS A 9 0.87 2.93 -12.22
N SER A 10 1.45 4.09 -12.55
CA SER A 10 2.02 4.34 -13.89
C SER A 10 3.46 3.87 -13.96
N HIS A 11 3.78 2.95 -14.88
CA HIS A 11 5.15 2.51 -15.12
C HIS A 11 6.10 3.67 -15.45
N GLN A 12 5.63 4.67 -16.20
CA GLN A 12 6.44 5.83 -16.58
C GLN A 12 6.75 6.70 -15.36
N ALA A 13 5.76 6.95 -14.50
CA ALA A 13 5.96 7.75 -13.28
C ALA A 13 6.92 7.05 -12.32
N ALA A 14 6.72 5.74 -12.08
CA ALA A 14 7.61 4.92 -11.26
C ALA A 14 9.07 4.95 -11.78
N TYR A 15 9.24 4.88 -13.11
CA TYR A 15 10.57 4.94 -13.73
C TYR A 15 11.21 6.33 -13.60
N GLN A 16 10.44 7.41 -13.73
CA GLN A 16 10.93 8.77 -13.56
C GLN A 16 11.39 9.06 -12.12
N GLU A 17 10.72 8.46 -11.12
CA GLU A 17 11.07 8.65 -9.71
C GLU A 17 12.24 7.77 -9.25
N THR A 18 12.20 6.48 -9.59
CA THR A 18 13.09 5.46 -9.00
C THR A 18 13.96 4.70 -9.99
N GLY A 19 13.73 4.91 -11.30
CA GLY A 19 14.35 4.10 -12.36
C GLY A 19 13.79 2.68 -12.48
N ALA A 20 12.76 2.33 -11.70
CA ALA A 20 12.12 1.01 -11.72
C ALA A 20 10.74 1.05 -12.38
N GLN A 21 10.28 -0.10 -12.85
CA GLN A 21 8.95 -0.25 -13.43
C GLN A 21 7.88 -0.47 -12.34
N GLY A 22 6.62 -0.19 -12.65
CA GLY A 22 5.46 -0.23 -11.75
C GLY A 22 5.37 -1.46 -10.83
N VAL A 23 5.59 -2.69 -11.32
CA VAL A 23 5.51 -3.91 -10.50
C VAL A 23 6.58 -3.94 -9.38
N SER A 24 7.81 -3.49 -9.68
CA SER A 24 8.87 -3.38 -8.69
C SER A 24 8.57 -2.26 -7.71
N TYR A 25 8.06 -1.13 -8.21
CA TYR A 25 7.68 0.02 -7.40
C TYR A 25 6.55 -0.33 -6.42
N THR A 26 5.47 -0.96 -6.90
CA THR A 26 4.32 -1.39 -6.08
C THR A 26 4.68 -2.47 -5.06
N THR A 27 5.82 -3.15 -5.20
CA THR A 27 6.33 -4.08 -4.19
C THR A 27 7.30 -3.40 -3.21
N GLY A 28 8.17 -2.54 -3.74
CA GLY A 28 9.22 -1.86 -2.98
C GLY A 28 8.69 -0.83 -1.99
N VAL A 29 7.68 -0.05 -2.40
CA VAL A 29 7.06 0.95 -1.51
C VAL A 29 6.41 0.30 -0.28
N PRO A 30 5.55 -0.74 -0.39
CA PRO A 30 5.05 -1.49 0.77
C PRO A 30 6.12 -2.07 1.68
N ALA A 31 7.21 -2.60 1.10
CA ALA A 31 8.33 -3.12 1.89
C ALA A 31 8.99 -2.03 2.73
N MET A 32 9.19 -0.84 2.16
CA MET A 32 9.71 0.32 2.88
C MET A 32 8.75 0.79 3.98
N ILE A 33 7.45 0.90 3.70
CA ILE A 33 6.44 1.32 4.69
C ILE A 33 6.39 0.35 5.87
N GLY A 34 6.37 -0.97 5.62
CA GLY A 34 6.40 -1.98 6.68
C GLY A 34 7.64 -1.84 7.57
N ALA A 35 8.81 -1.62 6.97
CA ALA A 35 10.04 -1.35 7.72
C ALA A 35 9.96 -0.03 8.52
N LYS A 36 9.40 1.03 7.94
CA LYS A 36 9.18 2.34 8.60
C LYS A 36 8.31 2.19 9.84
N LEU A 37 7.14 1.55 9.71
CA LEU A 37 6.21 1.35 10.83
C LEU A 37 6.79 0.46 11.93
N PHE A 38 7.58 -0.56 11.57
CA PHE A 38 8.28 -1.38 12.55
C PHE A 38 9.33 -0.57 13.33
N MET A 39 10.13 0.24 12.63
CA MET A 39 11.18 1.07 13.23
C MET A 39 10.62 2.19 14.11
N GLN A 40 9.44 2.72 13.77
CA GLN A 40 8.69 3.67 14.60
C GLN A 40 7.99 3.01 15.80
N GLY A 41 7.97 1.67 15.88
CA GLY A 41 7.32 0.93 16.95
C GLY A 41 5.81 0.75 16.78
N VAL A 42 5.23 1.23 15.68
CA VAL A 42 3.78 1.14 15.39
C VAL A 42 3.38 -0.30 15.09
N TRP A 43 4.14 -0.98 14.23
CA TRP A 43 3.96 -2.41 13.92
C TRP A 43 5.01 -3.28 14.63
N LYS A 44 5.17 -3.08 15.95
CA LYS A 44 6.15 -3.83 16.75
C LYS A 44 5.48 -4.63 17.86
N LYS A 45 5.40 -5.95 17.66
CA LYS A 45 4.81 -6.91 18.60
C LYS A 45 5.65 -8.21 18.62
N PRO A 46 5.85 -8.88 19.78
CA PRO A 46 6.53 -10.17 19.82
C PRO A 46 5.80 -11.23 19.01
N GLY A 47 6.51 -12.07 18.25
CA GLY A 47 5.95 -13.13 17.43
C GLY A 47 6.19 -12.94 15.93
N VAL A 48 5.52 -13.75 15.11
CA VAL A 48 5.50 -13.64 13.65
C VAL A 48 4.07 -13.28 13.26
N TRP A 49 3.93 -12.26 12.42
CA TRP A 49 2.64 -11.64 12.13
C TRP A 49 2.53 -11.37 10.63
N ASN A 50 1.36 -11.64 10.07
CA ASN A 50 0.97 -11.18 8.75
C ASN A 50 0.47 -9.73 8.80
N VAL A 51 0.36 -9.10 7.64
CA VAL A 51 0.03 -7.66 7.53
C VAL A 51 -1.38 -7.37 8.05
N GLU A 52 -2.34 -8.25 7.79
CA GLU A 52 -3.74 -8.14 8.22
C GLU A 52 -3.94 -8.27 9.74
N GLU A 53 -2.91 -8.64 10.49
CA GLU A 53 -2.96 -8.74 11.95
C GLU A 53 -2.58 -7.43 12.67
N PHE A 54 -2.17 -6.40 11.92
CA PHE A 54 -1.90 -5.06 12.42
C PHE A 54 -3.02 -4.08 12.08
N ASP A 55 -3.06 -2.96 12.81
CA ASP A 55 -3.89 -1.82 12.43
C ASP A 55 -3.48 -1.31 11.04
N PRO A 56 -4.38 -1.32 10.03
CA PRO A 56 -4.05 -0.89 8.67
C PRO A 56 -3.96 0.63 8.55
N ASP A 57 -4.57 1.43 9.43
CA ASP A 57 -4.72 2.88 9.25
C ASP A 57 -3.37 3.61 9.01
N PRO A 58 -2.30 3.34 9.80
CA PRO A 58 -1.00 3.97 9.55
C PRO A 58 -0.39 3.57 8.20
N PHE A 59 -0.59 2.33 7.77
CA PHE A 59 -0.05 1.82 6.51
C PHE A 59 -0.79 2.40 5.31
N MET A 60 -2.13 2.46 5.38
CA MET A 60 -2.96 3.05 4.34
C MET A 60 -2.70 4.55 4.20
N LYS A 61 -2.41 5.25 5.30
CA LYS A 61 -1.96 6.64 5.26
C LYS A 61 -0.62 6.78 4.51
N GLU A 62 0.37 5.96 4.88
CA GLU A 62 1.69 5.98 4.24
C GLU A 62 1.64 5.62 2.75
N LEU A 63 0.76 4.70 2.32
CA LEU A 63 0.58 4.41 0.89
C LEU A 63 0.25 5.67 0.08
N ASN A 64 -0.65 6.52 0.59
CA ASN A 64 -0.97 7.80 -0.05
C ASN A 64 0.22 8.78 -0.07
N GLU A 65 1.02 8.81 0.99
CA GLU A 65 2.16 9.73 1.13
C GLU A 65 3.39 9.28 0.32
N GLN A 66 3.59 7.98 0.14
CA GLN A 66 4.79 7.38 -0.47
C GLN A 66 4.60 6.99 -1.93
N GLY A 67 3.58 7.54 -2.62
CA GLY A 67 3.43 7.41 -4.07
C GLY A 67 2.50 6.30 -4.57
N LEU A 68 1.77 5.62 -3.68
CA LEU A 68 0.76 4.61 -4.03
C LEU A 68 -0.64 5.01 -3.51
N PRO A 69 -1.23 6.11 -4.02
CA PRO A 69 -2.56 6.52 -3.60
C PRO A 69 -3.60 5.43 -3.90
N TRP A 70 -4.46 5.15 -2.94
CA TRP A 70 -5.49 4.13 -3.06
C TRP A 70 -6.89 4.75 -3.05
N HIS A 71 -7.84 4.01 -3.59
CA HIS A 71 -9.20 4.47 -3.80
C HIS A 71 -10.21 3.44 -3.30
N GLU A 72 -11.35 3.96 -2.85
CA GLU A 72 -12.47 3.17 -2.34
C GLU A 72 -13.71 3.44 -3.20
N LEU A 73 -14.40 2.37 -3.61
CA LEU A 73 -15.69 2.46 -4.29
C LEU A 73 -16.74 1.64 -3.52
N PHE A 74 -17.89 2.25 -3.26
CA PHE A 74 -18.99 1.66 -2.50
C PHE A 74 -20.23 1.49 -3.39
N ASN A 75 -20.90 0.36 -3.26
CA ASN A 75 -22.17 0.05 -3.94
C ASN A 75 -22.10 0.18 -5.47
N ILE A 76 -21.00 -0.27 -6.07
CA ILE A 76 -20.80 -0.38 -7.51
C ILE A 76 -21.22 -1.75 -8.05
N ASP A 77 -21.50 -1.84 -9.34
CA ASP A 77 -21.62 -3.12 -10.04
C ASP A 77 -20.20 -3.65 -10.35
N LEU A 78 -19.88 -4.85 -9.87
CA LEU A 78 -18.56 -5.48 -10.01
C LEU A 78 -18.48 -6.49 -11.16
N GLU A 79 -19.60 -6.80 -11.80
CA GLU A 79 -19.69 -7.85 -12.83
C GLU A 79 -19.78 -7.31 -14.27
N LEU A 80 -19.50 -6.01 -14.46
CA LEU A 80 -19.45 -5.35 -15.78
C LEU A 80 -18.10 -5.54 -16.51
#